data_AF-A0A0G4NCE8-F1
#
_entry.id   AF-A0A0G4NCE8-F1
#
_cell.length_a   1.000
_cell.length_b   1.000
_cell.length_c   1.000
_cell.angle_alpha   90.00
_cell.angle_beta   90.00
_cell.angle_gamma   90.00
#
_symmetry.space_group_name_H-M   'P 1'
#
loop_
_entity.id
_entity.type
_entity.pdbx_description
1 polymer ?
#
loop_
_entity_poly.entity_id
_entity_poly.type
_entity_poly.pdbx_seq_one_letter_code
_entity_poly.pdbx_strand_id
1 'polypeptide(L)'
;RPPNERFPEIHQEIKDKIRELGGAVVPKLNWSSPKDAAWISPHQNTLKSTSPNDIYLLLKSSSFVSHDLEHAFDDTVDTSPSTSSQSRPFQPVLVLRPFFSPHPALEFRCFVKHRILIGLCSRDQNHYPFLEALRPALVSKVRSFFDDKLQLTFPDGCFVFDVYVPEDSDARDGLGRVRLIDVNPWAARTDSLLFDW
;
A
#
# COMPACT_ATOMS: atom_id res chain seq x y z
N ARG A 1 0.85 -3.62 31.65
CA ARG A 1 0.82 -2.16 31.43
C ARG A 1 0.39 -1.88 29.98
N PRO A 2 -0.55 -0.97 29.75
CA PRO A 2 -0.96 -0.57 28.41
C PRO A 2 0.18 0.13 27.64
N PRO A 3 0.12 0.21 26.30
CA PRO A 3 1.22 0.75 25.49
C PRO A 3 1.65 2.17 25.85
N ASN A 4 0.71 3.06 26.22
CA ASN A 4 0.98 4.43 26.65
C ASN A 4 1.85 4.52 27.92
N GLU A 5 1.83 3.50 28.79
CA GLU A 5 2.70 3.43 29.96
C GLU A 5 4.02 2.71 29.68
N ARG A 6 4.01 1.74 28.77
CA ARG A 6 5.22 0.98 28.40
C ARG A 6 6.15 1.78 27.49
N PHE A 7 5.57 2.56 26.58
CA PHE A 7 6.25 3.28 25.53
C PHE A 7 5.68 4.72 25.42
N PRO A 8 5.81 5.54 26.47
CA PRO A 8 5.18 6.86 26.53
C PRO A 8 5.67 7.80 25.42
N GLU A 9 6.97 7.74 25.07
CA GLU A 9 7.58 8.56 24.01
C GLU A 9 6.99 8.23 22.64
N ILE A 10 7.00 6.96 22.24
CA ILE A 10 6.41 6.49 20.97
C ILE A 10 4.90 6.78 20.94
N HIS A 11 4.20 6.59 22.05
CA HIS A 11 2.77 6.90 22.13
C HIS A 11 2.48 8.37 21.85
N GLN A 12 3.29 9.26 22.42
CA GLN A 12 3.18 10.69 22.21
C GLN A 12 3.57 11.07 20.77
N GLU A 13 4.63 10.48 20.21
CA GLU A 13 5.04 10.69 18.82
C GLU A 13 3.93 10.30 17.84
N ILE A 14 3.29 9.14 18.03
CA ILE A 14 2.16 8.70 17.21
C ILE A 14 1.01 9.71 17.29
N LYS A 15 0.69 10.18 18.50
CA LYS A 15 -0.38 11.17 18.72
C LYS A 15 -0.09 12.49 18.00
N ASP A 16 1.15 12.95 18.02
CA ASP A 16 1.56 14.19 17.37
C ASP A 16 1.56 14.03 15.84
N LYS A 17 2.02 12.89 15.31
CA LYS A 17 1.94 12.58 13.88
C LYS A 17 0.52 12.45 13.36
N ILE A 18 -0.41 11.89 14.14
CA ILE A 18 -1.84 11.89 13.77
C ILE A 18 -2.33 13.33 13.58
N ARG A 19 -1.98 14.23 14.51
CA ARG A 19 -2.38 15.64 14.44
C ARG A 19 -1.77 16.35 13.22
N GLU A 20 -0.49 16.15 12.98
CA GLU A 20 0.24 16.69 11.83
C GLU A 20 -0.37 16.26 10.49
N LEU A 21 -0.84 15.01 10.40
CA LEU A 21 -1.42 14.42 9.19
C LEU A 21 -2.93 14.70 9.03
N GLY A 22 -3.49 15.67 9.76
CA GLY A 22 -4.89 16.08 9.61
C GLY A 22 -5.88 15.37 10.52
N GLY A 23 -5.40 14.69 11.57
CA GLY A 23 -6.23 14.11 12.64
C GLY A 23 -6.76 12.69 12.35
N ALA A 24 -6.60 12.18 11.14
CA ALA A 24 -6.98 10.83 10.76
C ALA A 24 -5.93 10.21 9.86
N VAL A 25 -5.50 8.98 10.17
CA VAL A 25 -4.46 8.26 9.46
C VAL A 25 -4.85 6.81 9.16
N VAL A 26 -4.11 6.18 8.25
CA VAL A 26 -4.09 4.73 8.03
C VAL A 26 -2.71 4.20 8.43
N PRO A 27 -2.63 3.24 9.37
CA PRO A 27 -1.38 2.61 9.73
C PRO A 27 -1.00 1.51 8.73
N LYS A 28 0.31 1.33 8.50
CA LYS A 28 0.88 0.09 7.93
C LYS A 28 2.26 -0.15 8.51
N LEU A 29 2.75 -1.39 8.39
CA LEU A 29 4.17 -1.67 8.59
C LEU A 29 4.93 -1.49 7.27
N ASN A 30 6.13 -2.05 7.18
CA ASN A 30 7.01 -1.96 6.02
C ASN A 30 6.28 -2.29 4.71
N TRP A 31 5.44 -3.34 4.70
CA TRP A 31 4.79 -3.82 3.48
C TRP A 31 3.26 -3.83 3.58
N SER A 32 2.70 -4.30 4.69
CA SER A 32 1.28 -4.62 4.79
C SER A 32 0.48 -3.60 5.59
N SER A 33 -0.68 -3.21 5.05
CA SER A 33 -1.74 -2.53 5.79
C SER A 33 -2.66 -3.56 6.47
N PRO A 34 -3.20 -3.28 7.67
CA PRO A 34 -4.05 -4.21 8.42
C PRO A 34 -5.49 -4.32 7.88
N LYS A 35 -5.65 -4.46 6.56
CA LYS A 35 -6.93 -4.48 5.85
C LYS A 35 -7.83 -5.64 6.32
N ASP A 36 -7.23 -6.78 6.65
CA ASP A 36 -7.88 -7.96 7.21
C ASP A 36 -8.41 -7.75 8.63
N ALA A 37 -7.95 -6.72 9.34
CA ALA A 37 -8.41 -6.34 10.67
C ALA A 37 -9.42 -5.17 10.67
N ALA A 38 -9.89 -4.71 9.50
CA ALA A 38 -10.83 -3.59 9.45
C ALA A 38 -12.08 -3.81 10.32
N TRP A 39 -12.51 -5.07 10.48
CA TRP A 39 -13.68 -5.46 11.28
C TRP A 39 -13.60 -5.08 12.76
N ILE A 40 -12.40 -4.97 13.35
CA ILE A 40 -12.23 -4.59 14.75
C ILE A 40 -12.19 -3.07 14.96
N SER A 41 -12.22 -2.29 13.87
CA SER A 41 -12.09 -0.85 13.90
C SER A 41 -13.28 -0.19 14.63
N PRO A 42 -13.03 0.80 15.50
CA PRO A 42 -14.08 1.62 16.07
C PRO A 42 -14.75 2.54 15.02
N HIS A 43 -14.15 2.69 13.83
CA HIS A 43 -14.61 3.58 12.76
C HIS A 43 -15.33 2.83 11.63
N GLN A 44 -16.25 1.93 11.96
CA GLN A 44 -17.15 1.22 11.02
C GLN A 44 -16.45 0.51 9.85
N ASN A 45 -15.69 -0.56 10.15
CA ASN A 45 -15.04 -1.40 9.13
C ASN A 45 -14.06 -0.63 8.20
N THR A 46 -13.35 0.35 8.74
CA THR A 46 -12.33 1.12 8.02
C THR A 46 -10.98 1.08 8.73
N LEU A 47 -9.90 1.38 8.01
CA LEU A 47 -8.57 1.56 8.60
C LEU A 47 -8.33 2.95 9.18
N LYS A 48 -9.37 3.80 9.22
CA LYS A 48 -9.30 5.14 9.81
C LYS A 48 -8.87 5.01 11.27
N SER A 49 -7.81 5.72 11.62
CA SER A 49 -7.29 5.79 12.98
C SER A 49 -7.14 7.25 13.39
N THR A 50 -7.75 7.62 14.51
CA THR A 50 -7.70 8.99 15.07
C THR A 50 -6.99 9.02 16.42
N SER A 51 -6.61 7.86 16.95
CA SER A 51 -5.87 7.73 18.21
C SER A 51 -4.77 6.66 18.10
N PRO A 52 -3.71 6.70 18.94
CA PRO A 52 -2.73 5.62 19.00
C PRO A 52 -3.36 4.26 19.34
N ASN A 53 -4.43 4.23 20.12
CA ASN A 53 -5.10 2.99 20.50
C ASN A 53 -5.80 2.33 19.30
N ASP A 54 -6.37 3.12 18.38
CA ASP A 54 -6.96 2.62 17.13
C ASP A 54 -5.87 1.88 16.31
N ILE A 55 -4.67 2.47 16.24
CA ILE A 55 -3.51 1.91 15.55
C ILE A 55 -3.07 0.60 16.20
N TYR A 56 -2.89 0.59 17.52
CA TYR A 56 -2.47 -0.62 18.23
C TYR A 56 -3.47 -1.76 18.07
N LEU A 57 -4.77 -1.45 18.10
CA LEU A 57 -5.83 -2.42 17.94
C LEU A 57 -5.79 -3.05 16.53
N LEU A 58 -5.75 -2.22 15.48
CA LEU A 58 -5.69 -2.70 14.10
C LEU A 58 -4.45 -3.54 13.82
N LEU A 59 -3.26 -3.04 14.22
CA LEU A 59 -2.00 -3.75 13.98
C LEU A 59 -1.96 -5.08 14.73
N LYS A 60 -2.41 -5.12 15.98
CA LYS A 60 -2.41 -6.35 16.80
C LYS A 60 -3.38 -7.42 16.28
N SER A 61 -4.45 -7.00 15.61
CA SER A 61 -5.51 -7.90 15.13
C SER A 61 -5.33 -8.35 13.67
N SER A 62 -4.26 -7.91 12.99
CA SER A 62 -4.02 -8.22 11.58
C SER A 62 -3.01 -9.35 11.41
N SER A 63 -3.43 -10.39 10.70
CA SER A 63 -2.56 -11.48 10.25
C SER A 63 -1.54 -11.02 9.21
N PHE A 64 -1.88 -10.03 8.37
CA PHE A 64 -0.94 -9.43 7.42
C PHE A 64 0.20 -8.69 8.15
N VAL A 65 -0.11 -8.00 9.25
CA VAL A 65 0.89 -7.34 10.09
C VAL A 65 1.76 -8.38 10.82
N SER A 66 1.17 -9.46 11.33
CA SER A 66 1.97 -10.57 11.90
C SER A 66 2.91 -11.17 10.87
N HIS A 67 2.44 -11.35 9.63
CA HIS A 67 3.27 -11.85 8.54
C HIS A 67 4.47 -10.92 8.24
N ASP A 68 4.26 -9.60 8.20
CA ASP A 68 5.35 -8.63 8.05
C ASP A 68 6.42 -8.73 9.14
N LEU A 69 6.05 -9.14 10.36
CA LEU A 69 6.96 -9.23 11.49
C LEU A 69 7.71 -10.57 11.57
N GLU A 70 7.06 -11.66 11.17
CA GLU A 70 7.54 -13.03 11.42
C GLU A 70 7.99 -13.75 10.15
N HIS A 71 7.43 -13.40 8.99
CA HIS A 71 7.51 -14.20 7.76
C HIS A 71 7.90 -13.38 6.51
N ALA A 72 8.37 -12.14 6.68
CA ALA A 72 8.64 -11.22 5.57
C ALA A 72 9.67 -11.75 4.55
N PHE A 73 10.57 -12.65 4.98
CA PHE A 73 11.68 -13.13 4.17
C PHE A 73 11.60 -14.63 3.83
N ASP A 74 10.52 -15.32 4.19
CA ASP A 74 10.40 -16.79 4.06
C ASP A 74 10.54 -17.30 2.62
N ASP A 75 10.14 -16.51 1.62
CA ASP A 75 10.24 -16.87 0.20
C ASP A 75 11.46 -16.25 -0.49
N THR A 76 12.36 -15.63 0.26
CA THR A 76 13.57 -15.04 -0.32
C THR A 76 14.66 -16.08 -0.51
N VAL A 77 15.39 -15.99 -1.61
CA VAL A 77 16.60 -16.80 -1.78
C VAL A 77 17.72 -16.22 -0.92
N ASP A 78 18.33 -17.06 -0.08
CA ASP A 78 19.52 -16.68 0.69
C ASP A 78 20.64 -16.29 -0.29
N THR A 79 20.86 -14.99 -0.46
CA THR A 79 21.91 -14.45 -1.33
C THR A 79 23.24 -14.27 -0.60
N SER A 80 23.32 -14.68 0.66
CA SER A 80 24.56 -14.64 1.44
C SER A 80 25.34 -15.94 1.21
N PRO A 81 26.52 -15.93 0.54
CA PRO A 81 27.49 -16.98 0.79
C PRO A 81 27.79 -16.95 2.30
N SER A 82 27.99 -18.12 2.89
CA SER A 82 28.12 -18.41 4.32
C SER A 82 29.35 -17.78 5.03
N THR A 83 29.71 -16.55 4.68
CA THR A 83 30.80 -15.77 5.24
C THR A 83 30.43 -14.29 5.26
N SER A 84 30.39 -13.72 6.48
CA SER A 84 30.24 -12.31 6.85
C SER A 84 28.85 -11.87 7.34
N SER A 85 28.76 -11.87 8.66
CA SER A 85 27.84 -11.22 9.57
C SER A 85 27.67 -9.70 9.34
N GLN A 86 26.92 -9.28 8.30
CA GLN A 86 26.50 -7.88 8.13
C GLN A 86 25.09 -7.69 7.51
N SER A 87 24.15 -8.62 7.66
CA SER A 87 22.74 -8.27 7.46
C SER A 87 22.33 -7.35 8.63
N ARG A 88 21.98 -6.09 8.34
CA ARG A 88 21.35 -5.24 9.36
C ARG A 88 20.12 -5.97 9.87
N PRO A 89 19.90 -6.04 11.19
CA PRO A 89 18.70 -6.68 11.72
C PRO A 89 17.48 -5.97 11.15
N PHE A 90 16.50 -6.76 10.69
CA PHE A 90 15.23 -6.22 10.22
C PHE A 90 14.62 -5.35 11.31
N GLN A 91 14.33 -4.09 10.95
CA GLN A 91 13.72 -3.13 11.84
C GLN A 91 12.32 -2.78 11.32
N PRO A 92 11.25 -3.20 12.01
CA PRO A 92 9.90 -2.80 11.66
C PRO A 92 9.74 -1.29 11.74
N VAL A 93 9.06 -0.71 10.75
CA VAL A 93 8.74 0.71 10.68
C VAL A 93 7.24 0.88 10.71
N LEU A 94 6.75 1.75 11.59
CA LEU A 94 5.36 2.19 11.58
C LEU A 94 5.20 3.35 10.60
N VAL A 95 4.41 3.14 9.55
CA VAL A 95 4.07 4.18 8.57
C VAL A 95 2.67 4.67 8.84
N LEU A 96 2.51 5.99 8.98
CA LEU A 96 1.21 6.66 9.10
C LEU A 96 0.97 7.49 7.84
N ARG A 97 -0.09 7.16 7.10
CA ARG A 97 -0.51 7.92 5.91
C ARG A 97 -1.78 8.71 6.24
N PRO A 98 -1.96 9.96 5.76
CA PRO A 98 -3.22 10.67 5.91
C PRO A 98 -4.39 9.82 5.42
N PHE A 99 -5.45 9.76 6.23
CA PHE A 99 -6.65 9.02 5.86
C PHE A 99 -7.37 9.73 4.72
N PHE A 100 -7.68 8.98 3.67
CA PHE A 100 -8.61 9.39 2.63
C PHE A 100 -9.44 8.19 2.20
N SER A 101 -10.59 8.45 1.59
CA SER A 101 -11.51 7.41 1.11
C SER A 101 -11.44 7.36 -0.42
N PRO A 102 -10.49 6.60 -1.01
CA PRO A 102 -10.46 6.40 -2.46
C PRO A 102 -11.77 5.77 -2.94
N HIS A 103 -12.23 6.15 -4.12
CA HIS A 103 -13.27 5.39 -4.81
C HIS A 103 -12.67 4.05 -5.27
N PRO A 104 -13.18 2.88 -4.82
CA PRO A 104 -12.56 1.58 -5.12
C PRO A 104 -12.43 1.27 -6.62
N ALA A 105 -13.42 1.69 -7.43
CA ALA A 105 -13.41 1.56 -8.89
C ALA A 105 -12.21 2.22 -9.59
N LEU A 106 -11.55 3.17 -8.94
CA LEU A 106 -10.47 3.98 -9.51
C LEU A 106 -9.09 3.58 -8.92
N GLU A 107 -9.01 2.43 -8.26
CA GLU A 107 -7.77 1.80 -7.86
C GLU A 107 -7.38 0.69 -8.86
N PHE A 108 -6.12 0.68 -9.28
CA PHE A 108 -5.61 -0.25 -10.28
C PHE A 108 -4.30 -0.87 -9.83
N ARG A 109 -4.15 -2.17 -10.08
CA ARG A 109 -2.90 -2.91 -9.93
C ARG A 109 -2.20 -3.00 -11.28
N CYS A 110 -0.92 -2.66 -11.30
CA CYS A 110 -0.11 -2.56 -12.50
C CYS A 110 1.08 -3.52 -12.41
N PHE A 111 1.36 -4.23 -13.51
CA PHE A 111 2.34 -5.30 -13.58
C PHE A 111 3.50 -4.89 -14.47
N VAL A 112 4.72 -4.89 -13.92
CA VAL A 112 5.94 -4.51 -14.62
C VAL A 112 6.87 -5.71 -14.72
N LYS A 113 7.29 -6.04 -15.94
CA LYS A 113 8.27 -7.09 -16.22
C LYS A 113 9.35 -6.53 -17.14
N HIS A 114 10.62 -6.71 -16.76
CA HIS A 114 11.78 -6.18 -17.50
C HIS A 114 11.67 -4.69 -17.86
N ARG A 115 11.22 -3.86 -16.90
CA ARG A 115 10.98 -2.41 -17.07
C ARG A 115 9.93 -2.07 -18.14
N ILE A 116 9.01 -3.00 -18.41
CA ILE A 116 7.88 -2.81 -19.32
C ILE A 116 6.59 -3.01 -18.52
N LEU A 117 5.67 -2.05 -18.61
CA LEU A 117 4.30 -2.20 -18.09
C LEU A 117 3.54 -3.19 -18.99
N ILE A 118 3.33 -4.40 -18.49
CA ILE A 118 2.73 -5.50 -19.28
C ILE A 118 1.22 -5.64 -19.06
N GLY A 119 0.69 -5.10 -17.96
CA GLY A 119 -0.73 -5.23 -17.63
C GLY A 119 -1.18 -4.27 -16.54
N LEU A 120 -2.47 -3.96 -16.55
CA LEU A 120 -3.15 -3.28 -15.46
C LEU A 120 -4.58 -3.83 -15.31
N CYS A 121 -5.08 -3.93 -14.09
CA CYS A 121 -6.44 -4.37 -13.78
C CYS A 121 -7.03 -3.60 -12.60
N SER A 122 -8.36 -3.61 -12.48
CA SER A 122 -9.07 -3.05 -11.31
C SER A 122 -8.64 -3.77 -10.04
N ARG A 123 -8.44 -3.02 -8.95
CA ARG A 123 -8.13 -3.59 -7.64
C ARG A 123 -9.35 -4.17 -6.94
N ASP A 124 -10.52 -3.60 -7.24
CA ASP A 124 -11.83 -4.01 -6.74
C ASP A 124 -12.53 -4.93 -7.77
N GLN A 125 -13.25 -5.94 -7.27
CA GLN A 125 -13.88 -6.97 -8.10
C GLN A 125 -15.30 -6.61 -8.57
N ASN A 126 -15.86 -5.48 -8.14
CA ASN A 126 -17.18 -5.05 -8.61
C ASN A 126 -17.15 -4.55 -10.05
N HIS A 127 -18.27 -4.68 -10.74
CA HIS A 127 -18.43 -4.15 -12.08
C HIS A 127 -18.87 -2.68 -12.04
N TYR A 128 -18.12 -1.82 -12.74
CA TYR A 128 -18.38 -0.40 -12.85
C TYR A 128 -18.52 0.01 -14.33
N PRO A 129 -19.76 0.18 -14.84
CA PRO A 129 -20.00 0.44 -16.27
C PRO A 129 -19.27 1.68 -16.82
N PHE A 130 -19.06 2.70 -16.00
CA PHE A 130 -18.42 3.94 -16.41
C PHE A 130 -16.92 3.79 -16.73
N LEU A 131 -16.25 2.74 -16.22
CA LEU A 131 -14.84 2.50 -16.47
C LEU A 131 -14.54 2.21 -17.94
N GLU A 132 -15.51 1.68 -18.70
CA GLU A 132 -15.32 1.40 -20.12
C GLU A 132 -15.01 2.68 -20.91
N ALA A 133 -15.74 3.75 -20.61
CA ALA A 133 -15.53 5.05 -21.26
C ALA A 133 -14.20 5.71 -20.83
N LEU A 134 -13.77 5.49 -19.59
CA LEU A 134 -12.53 6.05 -19.03
C LEU A 134 -11.28 5.24 -19.40
N ARG A 135 -11.42 3.99 -19.84
CA ARG A 135 -10.32 3.05 -20.06
C ARG A 135 -9.17 3.64 -20.91
N PRO A 136 -9.39 4.28 -22.07
CA PRO A 136 -8.28 4.82 -22.87
C PRO A 136 -7.46 5.88 -22.11
N ALA A 137 -8.15 6.76 -21.37
CA ALA A 137 -7.51 7.82 -20.59
C ALA A 137 -6.76 7.26 -19.37
N LEU A 138 -7.36 6.30 -18.66
CA LEU A 138 -6.72 5.59 -17.54
C LEU A 138 -5.42 4.91 -17.97
N VAL A 139 -5.47 4.11 -19.04
CA VAL A 139 -4.29 3.41 -19.57
C VAL A 139 -3.20 4.40 -19.96
N SER A 140 -3.57 5.49 -20.64
CA SER A 140 -2.63 6.53 -21.05
C SER A 140 -1.95 7.19 -19.84
N LYS A 141 -2.72 7.65 -18.85
CA LYS A 141 -2.15 8.31 -17.65
C LYS A 141 -1.27 7.37 -16.83
N VAL A 142 -1.69 6.12 -16.63
CA VAL A 142 -0.92 5.15 -15.84
C VAL A 142 0.39 4.80 -16.55
N ARG A 143 0.37 4.64 -17.88
CA ARG A 143 1.58 4.44 -18.67
C ARG A 143 2.54 5.62 -18.56
N SER A 144 2.06 6.85 -18.78
CA SER A 144 2.90 8.04 -18.64
C SER A 144 3.48 8.17 -17.23
N PHE A 145 2.68 7.88 -16.20
CA PHE A 145 3.17 7.85 -14.81
C PHE A 145 4.28 6.82 -14.62
N PHE A 146 4.12 5.60 -15.16
CA PHE A 146 5.16 4.57 -15.09
C PHE A 146 6.44 5.00 -15.79
N ASP A 147 6.34 5.44 -17.04
CA ASP A 147 7.49 5.84 -17.87
C ASP A 147 8.28 6.99 -17.18
N ASP A 148 7.56 7.98 -16.65
CA ASP A 148 8.18 9.17 -16.04
C ASP A 148 8.71 8.95 -14.62
N LYS A 149 8.06 8.08 -13.82
CA LYS A 149 8.28 8.02 -12.37
C LYS A 149 8.85 6.72 -11.85
N LEU A 150 8.74 5.62 -12.58
CA LEU A 150 9.09 4.29 -12.07
C LEU A 150 10.01 3.50 -13.00
N GLN A 151 9.89 3.65 -14.34
CA GLN A 151 10.55 2.78 -15.31
C GLN A 151 12.07 2.69 -15.11
N LEU A 152 12.74 3.81 -14.91
CA LEU A 152 14.21 3.89 -14.75
C LEU A 152 14.67 4.29 -13.34
N THR A 153 13.74 4.65 -12.46
CA THR A 153 14.01 5.17 -11.11
C THR A 153 13.77 4.11 -10.03
N PHE A 154 12.88 3.15 -10.27
CA PHE A 154 12.69 2.02 -9.36
C PHE A 154 13.84 1.01 -9.56
N PRO A 155 14.44 0.47 -8.48
CA PRO A 155 15.64 -0.35 -8.56
C PRO A 155 15.41 -1.63 -9.37
N ASP A 156 14.28 -2.30 -9.16
CA ASP A 156 14.01 -3.60 -9.78
C ASP A 156 13.38 -3.47 -11.16
N GLY A 157 13.73 -4.39 -12.05
CA GLY A 157 13.13 -4.48 -13.38
C GLY A 157 11.76 -5.16 -13.40
N CYS A 158 11.41 -5.89 -12.34
CA CYS A 158 10.15 -6.63 -12.24
C CYS A 158 9.49 -6.32 -10.89
N PHE A 159 8.30 -5.74 -10.91
CA PHE A 159 7.55 -5.38 -9.71
C PHE A 159 6.07 -5.17 -10.03
N VAL A 160 5.26 -5.05 -8.99
CA VAL A 160 3.85 -4.71 -9.07
C VAL A 160 3.64 -3.38 -8.35
N PHE A 161 2.82 -2.48 -8.88
CA PHE A 161 2.48 -1.24 -8.19
C PHE A 161 0.98 -0.95 -8.27
N ASP A 162 0.45 -0.40 -7.19
CA ASP A 162 -0.96 -0.02 -7.08
C ASP A 162 -1.08 1.50 -7.22
N VAL A 163 -2.05 1.97 -7.99
CA VAL A 163 -2.32 3.39 -8.21
C VAL A 163 -3.78 3.74 -7.98
N TYR A 164 -4.03 4.97 -7.55
CA TYR A 164 -5.35 5.59 -7.50
C TYR A 164 -5.40 6.76 -8.49
N VAL A 165 -6.43 6.78 -9.34
CA VAL A 165 -6.63 7.85 -10.35
C VAL A 165 -7.99 8.51 -10.09
N PRO A 166 -8.05 9.58 -9.27
CA PRO A 166 -9.32 10.22 -8.92
C PRO A 166 -10.01 10.82 -10.14
N GLU A 167 -11.33 10.96 -10.09
CA GLU A 167 -12.05 11.83 -11.02
C GLU A 167 -11.68 13.29 -10.79
N ASP A 168 -11.70 14.06 -11.87
CA ASP A 168 -11.46 15.50 -11.86
C ASP A 168 -12.34 16.14 -12.94
N SER A 169 -13.37 16.87 -12.50
CA SER A 169 -14.33 17.53 -13.39
C SER A 169 -13.71 18.65 -14.22
N ASP A 170 -12.58 19.19 -13.78
CA ASP A 170 -11.87 20.27 -14.47
C ASP A 170 -10.84 19.72 -15.48
N ALA A 171 -10.54 18.42 -15.41
CA ALA A 171 -9.64 17.75 -16.35
C ALA A 171 -10.36 17.40 -17.67
N ARG A 172 -9.67 17.61 -18.79
CA ARG A 172 -10.22 17.31 -20.14
C ARG A 172 -10.62 15.85 -20.33
N ASP A 173 -9.95 14.94 -19.64
CA ASP A 173 -10.19 13.50 -19.69
C ASP A 173 -10.97 12.99 -18.46
N GLY A 174 -11.52 13.89 -17.64
CA GLY A 174 -12.31 13.56 -16.44
C GLY A 174 -11.50 12.96 -15.29
N LEU A 175 -10.17 12.93 -15.40
CA LEU A 175 -9.29 12.20 -14.49
C LEU A 175 -8.19 13.11 -13.95
N GLY A 176 -8.01 13.06 -12.64
CA GLY A 176 -6.97 13.78 -11.93
C GLY A 176 -5.59 13.14 -12.06
N ARG A 177 -4.69 13.55 -11.16
CA ARG A 177 -3.31 13.04 -11.12
C ARG A 177 -3.25 11.64 -10.55
N VAL A 178 -2.48 10.77 -11.19
CA VAL A 178 -2.15 9.42 -10.71
C VAL A 178 -1.43 9.51 -9.37
N ARG A 179 -1.88 8.74 -8.39
CA ARG A 179 -1.26 8.63 -7.06
C ARG A 179 -0.76 7.21 -6.86
N LEU A 180 0.53 7.06 -6.56
CA LEU A 180 1.10 5.78 -6.15
C LEU A 180 0.57 5.39 -4.76
N ILE A 181 -0.01 4.21 -4.65
CA ILE A 181 -0.58 3.67 -3.40
C ILE A 181 0.38 2.69 -2.75
N ASP A 182 0.94 1.77 -3.51
CA ASP A 182 1.91 0.80 -2.99
C ASP A 182 2.78 0.21 -4.09
N VAL A 183 3.91 -0.38 -3.69
CA VAL A 183 4.76 -1.20 -4.55
C VAL A 183 4.97 -2.53 -3.88
N ASN A 184 4.82 -3.61 -4.64
CA ASN A 184 4.87 -4.99 -4.19
C ASN A 184 5.87 -5.79 -5.05
N PRO A 185 6.47 -6.86 -4.50
CA PRO A 185 7.35 -7.74 -5.26
C PRO A 185 6.64 -8.40 -6.46
N TRP A 186 7.41 -8.66 -7.52
CA TRP A 186 7.01 -9.56 -8.59
C TRP A 186 7.14 -11.01 -8.10
N ALA A 187 6.11 -11.52 -7.43
CA ALA A 187 6.10 -12.87 -6.86
C ALA A 187 4.66 -13.34 -6.59
N ALA A 188 4.45 -14.66 -6.54
CA ALA A 188 3.15 -15.29 -6.30
C ALA A 188 2.46 -14.85 -5.00
N ARG A 189 3.23 -14.36 -4.02
CA ARG A 189 2.74 -13.76 -2.78
C ARG A 189 1.90 -12.50 -3.00
N THR A 190 2.21 -11.73 -4.04
CA THR A 190 1.42 -10.57 -4.42
C THR A 190 0.16 -11.06 -5.14
N ASP A 191 -1.03 -10.71 -4.68
CA ASP A 191 -2.28 -11.12 -5.34
C ASP A 191 -2.35 -10.65 -6.81
N SER A 192 -2.53 -11.56 -7.78
CA SER A 192 -2.58 -11.24 -9.21
C SER A 192 -3.95 -10.73 -9.68
N LEU A 193 -4.98 -10.84 -8.83
CA LEU A 193 -6.35 -10.37 -9.08
C LEU A 193 -6.98 -10.99 -10.34
N LEU A 194 -7.01 -10.24 -11.45
CA LEU A 194 -7.62 -10.67 -12.72
C LEU A 194 -6.63 -11.38 -13.65
N PHE A 195 -5.39 -11.60 -13.21
CA PHE A 195 -4.35 -12.32 -13.95
C PHE A 195 -3.91 -13.58 -13.21
N ASP A 196 -3.18 -14.46 -13.89
CA ASP A 196 -2.37 -15.52 -13.31
C ASP A 196 -0.89 -15.10 -13.21
N TRP A 197 -0.11 -15.87 -12.43
CA TRP A 197 1.34 -15.65 -12.20
C TRP A 197 2.21 -16.46 -13.14
#